data_AF-A0A2S7SW26-F1
#
_entry.id   AF-A0A2S7SW26-F1
#
_cell.length_a   1.000
_cell.length_b   1.000
_cell.length_c   1.000
_cell.angle_alpha   90.00
_cell.angle_beta   90.00
_cell.angle_gamma   90.00
#
_symmetry.space_group_name_H-M   'P 1'
#
loop_
_entity.id
_entity.type
_entity.pdbx_description
1 polymer ?
#
loop_
_entity_poly.entity_id
_entity_poly.type
_entity_poly.pdbx_seq_one_letter_code
_entity_poly.pdbx_strand_id
1 'polypeptide(L)'
;MELSNRYILFVLASLGAISCIYFLCLLAALPIAVPAVISAATCYFLYRWMVPDNSPDIYVKKRTSWLALSAFTIGLAMIAQNAINAAEKHGGWDAWAIWNLHSHFVQSPVHWKVMFRNVENDHPDYPLFLPALNAFWGRLTIDKFSLMIPFIMSIIVTVAAPALVFVEFMKRNLLIASLALFLFAYNAFYISCGTSQYADPWLGIFFLAAMVCMDHVKENKKYIAFSAAFLGCCIWTKNEGAILAAIFILFYANRFFARKYIKLTVAGIALPLACFILFKSIVPNSNDLVSGLNGHTFNQIFEKERYMIIYENFFRNLKEHYPYFKGIFITYMLLCFLRRKWPDKQMAVVITCLIAYNAIYLLTKYSVEWHVITSQDRLMVQLMPAMVYAFALNFAGDGGQQRNQFSFKVM
;
A
#
# COMPACT_ATOMS: atom_id res chain seq x y z
N MET A 1 -19.69 2.79 3.23
CA MET A 1 -18.72 2.89 2.13
C MET A 1 -19.44 3.23 0.84
N GLU A 2 -18.99 4.32 0.21
CA GLU A 2 -19.52 4.83 -1.06
C GLU A 2 -19.30 3.87 -2.22
N LEU A 3 -20.19 3.92 -3.22
CA LEU A 3 -20.09 3.06 -4.40
C LEU A 3 -18.77 3.27 -5.16
N SER A 4 -18.33 4.52 -5.28
CA SER A 4 -17.06 4.87 -5.91
C SER A 4 -15.84 4.28 -5.18
N ASN A 5 -15.87 4.18 -3.84
CA ASN A 5 -14.80 3.50 -3.07
C ASN A 5 -14.77 2.01 -3.39
N ARG A 6 -15.93 1.37 -3.52
CA ARG A 6 -16.02 -0.05 -3.88
C ARG A 6 -15.40 -0.32 -5.24
N TYR A 7 -15.55 0.58 -6.21
CA TYR A 7 -14.90 0.41 -7.52
C TYR A 7 -13.37 0.49 -7.43
N ILE A 8 -12.82 1.45 -6.69
CA ILE A 8 -11.35 1.56 -6.52
C ILE A 8 -10.81 0.33 -5.80
N LEU A 9 -11.45 -0.08 -4.69
CA LEU A 9 -11.07 -1.28 -3.95
C LEU A 9 -11.22 -2.56 -4.79
N PHE A 10 -12.23 -2.63 -5.65
CA PHE A 10 -12.42 -3.76 -6.57
C PHE A 10 -11.25 -3.87 -7.55
N VAL A 11 -10.84 -2.76 -8.17
CA VAL A 11 -9.70 -2.74 -9.09
C VAL A 11 -8.44 -3.19 -8.35
N LEU A 12 -8.16 -2.66 -7.17
CA LEU A 12 -7.00 -3.04 -6.37
C LEU A 12 -7.01 -4.53 -5.99
N ALA A 13 -8.15 -5.05 -5.51
CA ALA A 13 -8.29 -6.46 -5.16
C ALA A 13 -8.10 -7.37 -6.38
N SER A 14 -8.60 -6.94 -7.54
CA SER A 14 -8.46 -7.67 -8.81
C SER A 14 -7.00 -7.72 -9.26
N LEU A 15 -6.25 -6.61 -9.20
CA LEU A 15 -4.83 -6.57 -9.54
C LEU A 15 -4.00 -7.47 -8.60
N GLY A 16 -4.31 -7.44 -7.30
CA GLY A 16 -3.75 -8.37 -6.30
C GLY A 16 -3.98 -9.84 -6.66
N ALA A 17 -5.23 -10.18 -6.99
CA ALA A 17 -5.62 -11.54 -7.36
C ALA A 17 -4.97 -12.00 -8.68
N ILE A 18 -4.96 -11.16 -9.72
CA ILE A 18 -4.32 -11.44 -11.02
C ILE A 18 -2.86 -11.81 -10.82
N SER A 19 -2.14 -11.01 -10.04
CA SER A 19 -0.73 -11.27 -9.73
C SER A 19 -0.52 -12.64 -9.08
N CYS A 20 -1.33 -12.97 -8.07
CA CYS A 20 -1.28 -14.26 -7.39
C CYS A 20 -1.62 -15.42 -8.33
N ILE A 21 -2.70 -15.31 -9.10
CA ILE A 21 -3.16 -16.32 -10.05
C ILE A 21 -2.09 -16.58 -11.11
N TYR A 22 -1.50 -15.52 -11.66
CA TYR A 22 -0.43 -15.64 -12.65
C TYR A 22 0.78 -16.38 -12.07
N PHE A 23 1.22 -16.03 -10.85
CA PHE A 23 2.30 -16.73 -10.18
C PHE A 23 2.00 -18.22 -9.94
N LEU A 24 0.81 -18.57 -9.46
CA LEU A 24 0.43 -19.97 -9.26
C LEU A 24 0.37 -20.75 -10.59
N CYS A 25 -0.13 -20.13 -11.66
CA CYS A 25 -0.13 -20.74 -12.99
C CYS A 25 1.29 -20.88 -13.56
N LEU A 26 2.19 -19.94 -13.23
CA LEU A 26 3.61 -19.99 -13.59
C LEU A 26 4.31 -21.17 -12.91
N LEU A 27 4.02 -21.43 -11.63
CA LEU A 27 4.53 -22.61 -10.92
C LEU A 27 4.10 -23.92 -11.58
N ALA A 28 2.86 -23.97 -12.07
CA ALA A 28 2.28 -25.13 -12.74
C ALA A 28 2.61 -25.19 -14.26
N ALA A 29 3.45 -24.28 -14.77
CA ALA A 29 3.82 -24.17 -16.18
C ALA A 29 2.60 -24.10 -17.15
N LEU A 30 1.52 -23.45 -16.72
CA LEU A 30 0.28 -23.35 -17.50
C LEU A 30 0.37 -22.29 -18.61
N PRO A 31 -0.30 -22.49 -19.76
CA PRO A 31 -0.35 -21.49 -20.83
C PRO A 31 -1.13 -20.24 -20.39
N ILE A 32 -0.81 -19.06 -20.95
CA ILE A 32 -1.37 -17.75 -20.55
C ILE A 32 -2.91 -17.67 -20.59
N ALA A 33 -3.55 -18.47 -21.44
CA ALA A 33 -5.01 -18.55 -21.50
C ALA A 33 -5.65 -18.98 -20.17
N VAL A 34 -4.99 -19.87 -19.41
CA VAL A 34 -5.51 -20.36 -18.12
C VAL A 34 -5.55 -19.26 -17.05
N PRO A 35 -4.44 -18.58 -16.69
CA PRO A 35 -4.50 -17.47 -15.74
C PRO A 35 -5.39 -16.33 -16.25
N ALA A 36 -5.52 -16.10 -17.55
CA ALA A 36 -6.43 -15.09 -18.08
C ALA A 36 -7.91 -15.40 -17.80
N VAL A 37 -8.35 -16.64 -18.06
CA VAL A 37 -9.72 -17.10 -17.77
C VAL A 37 -10.01 -17.09 -16.27
N ILE A 38 -9.09 -17.64 -15.45
CA ILE A 38 -9.25 -17.66 -13.98
C ILE A 38 -9.29 -16.23 -13.43
N SER A 39 -8.46 -15.34 -13.95
CA SER A 39 -8.45 -13.92 -13.56
C SER A 39 -9.76 -13.24 -13.93
N ALA A 40 -10.28 -13.43 -15.15
CA ALA A 40 -11.55 -12.86 -15.57
C ALA A 40 -12.71 -13.33 -14.71
N ALA A 41 -12.78 -14.64 -14.42
CA ALA A 41 -13.77 -15.22 -13.51
C ALA A 41 -13.64 -14.64 -12.10
N THR A 42 -12.41 -14.53 -11.57
CA THR A 42 -12.14 -13.97 -10.24
C THR A 42 -12.54 -12.50 -10.17
N CYS A 43 -12.20 -11.68 -11.16
CA CYS A 43 -12.63 -10.29 -11.26
C CYS A 43 -14.15 -10.19 -11.30
N TYR A 44 -14.84 -11.05 -12.07
CA TYR A 44 -16.29 -11.09 -12.06
C TYR A 44 -16.85 -11.39 -10.66
N PHE A 45 -16.36 -12.43 -9.97
CA PHE A 45 -16.83 -12.74 -8.62
C PHE A 45 -16.50 -11.66 -7.59
N LEU A 46 -15.31 -11.05 -7.66
CA LEU A 46 -14.93 -9.92 -6.80
C LEU A 46 -15.84 -8.71 -7.04
N TYR A 47 -16.14 -8.40 -8.30
CA TYR A 47 -17.09 -7.36 -8.66
C TYR A 47 -18.47 -7.64 -8.06
N ARG A 48 -19.04 -8.84 -8.29
CA ARG A 48 -20.32 -9.25 -7.71
C ARG A 48 -20.33 -9.18 -6.17
N TRP A 49 -19.21 -9.52 -5.55
CA TRP A 49 -19.11 -9.59 -4.09
C TRP A 49 -18.99 -8.21 -3.44
N MET A 50 -18.23 -7.31 -4.07
CA MET A 50 -17.95 -5.95 -3.58
C MET A 50 -18.99 -4.92 -4.05
N VAL A 51 -19.51 -5.06 -5.26
CA VAL A 51 -20.49 -4.20 -5.91
C VAL A 51 -21.79 -4.99 -6.15
N PRO A 52 -22.61 -5.23 -5.11
CA PRO A 52 -23.86 -5.99 -5.25
C PRO A 52 -24.93 -5.21 -6.04
N ASP A 53 -25.68 -5.91 -6.90
CA ASP A 53 -26.77 -5.35 -7.74
C ASP A 53 -27.89 -4.66 -6.94
N ASN A 54 -28.17 -5.18 -5.75
CA ASN A 54 -29.37 -4.86 -4.99
C ASN A 54 -29.03 -4.15 -3.68
N SER A 55 -28.10 -3.20 -3.64
CA SER A 55 -28.20 -2.21 -2.57
C SER A 55 -29.46 -1.39 -2.88
N PRO A 56 -30.59 -1.58 -2.17
CA PRO A 56 -31.77 -0.78 -2.44
C PRO A 56 -31.34 0.68 -2.30
N ASP A 57 -31.61 1.46 -3.33
CA ASP A 57 -31.43 2.91 -3.38
C ASP A 57 -32.33 3.61 -2.34
N ILE A 58 -32.18 3.26 -1.06
CA ILE A 58 -32.72 4.02 0.07
C ILE A 58 -31.89 5.32 0.25
N TYR A 59 -30.80 5.46 -0.50
CA TYR A 59 -30.05 6.70 -0.57
C TYR A 59 -30.65 7.63 -1.62
N VAL A 60 -31.34 8.67 -1.13
CA VAL A 60 -31.45 9.97 -1.81
C VAL A 60 -30.19 10.19 -2.62
N LYS A 61 -30.30 10.17 -3.96
CA LYS A 61 -29.23 10.56 -4.90
C LYS A 61 -28.84 12.00 -4.57
N LYS A 62 -28.01 12.20 -3.55
CA LYS A 62 -27.30 13.46 -3.34
C LYS A 62 -26.37 13.57 -4.55
N ARG A 63 -26.84 14.33 -5.54
CA ARG A 63 -26.11 14.64 -6.76
C ARG A 63 -24.73 15.12 -6.34
N THR A 64 -23.69 14.45 -6.83
CA THR A 64 -22.31 14.93 -6.64
C THR A 64 -22.28 16.38 -7.08
N SER A 65 -21.84 17.28 -6.19
CA SER A 65 -21.79 18.70 -6.51
C SER A 65 -20.79 18.91 -7.64
N TRP A 66 -21.08 19.86 -8.54
CA TRP A 66 -20.13 20.25 -9.58
C TRP A 66 -18.80 20.68 -8.98
N LEU A 67 -18.82 21.31 -7.79
CA LEU A 67 -17.60 21.64 -7.04
C LEU A 67 -16.76 20.40 -6.71
N ALA A 68 -17.37 19.31 -6.27
CA ALA A 68 -16.62 18.08 -5.98
C ALA A 68 -16.04 17.45 -7.25
N LEU A 69 -16.80 17.45 -8.35
CA LEU A 69 -16.30 16.96 -9.63
C LEU A 69 -15.15 17.84 -10.15
N SER A 70 -15.27 19.16 -10.06
CA SER A 70 -14.21 20.10 -10.46
C SER A 70 -12.96 19.94 -9.61
N ALA A 71 -13.08 19.88 -8.28
CA ALA A 71 -11.94 19.68 -7.40
C ALA A 71 -11.22 18.35 -7.70
N PHE A 72 -11.99 17.28 -7.92
CA PHE A 72 -11.45 15.98 -8.30
C PHE A 72 -10.70 16.03 -9.63
N THR A 73 -11.35 16.54 -10.68
CA THR A 73 -10.77 16.64 -12.03
C THR A 73 -9.52 17.52 -12.04
N ILE A 74 -9.55 18.67 -11.37
CA ILE A 74 -8.38 19.57 -11.28
C ILE A 74 -7.24 18.87 -10.54
N GLY A 75 -7.51 18.25 -9.39
CA GLY A 75 -6.49 17.53 -8.62
C GLY A 75 -5.86 16.38 -9.41
N LEU A 76 -6.68 15.60 -10.14
CA LEU A 76 -6.16 14.54 -11.01
C LEU A 76 -5.38 15.08 -12.21
N ALA A 77 -5.84 16.18 -12.83
CA ALA A 77 -5.13 16.80 -13.93
C ALA A 77 -3.75 17.33 -13.48
N MET A 78 -3.67 17.91 -12.27
CA MET A 78 -2.40 18.33 -11.68
C MET A 78 -1.47 17.13 -11.42
N ILE A 79 -1.98 16.04 -10.84
CA ILE A 79 -1.20 14.81 -10.64
C ILE A 79 -0.70 14.28 -11.98
N ALA A 80 -1.57 14.18 -12.99
CA ALA A 80 -1.22 13.68 -14.31
C ALA A 80 -0.15 14.54 -15.00
N GLN A 81 -0.30 15.86 -14.96
CA GLN A 81 0.67 16.79 -15.55
C GLN A 81 2.05 16.67 -14.88
N ASN A 82 2.07 16.64 -13.54
CA ASN A 82 3.31 16.46 -12.79
C ASN A 82 3.91 15.07 -13.00
N ALA A 83 3.08 14.04 -13.13
CA ALA A 83 3.51 12.67 -13.40
C ALA A 83 4.17 12.54 -14.77
N ILE A 84 3.60 13.17 -15.81
CA ILE A 84 4.20 13.21 -17.15
C ILE A 84 5.59 13.85 -17.10
N ASN A 85 5.76 14.92 -16.31
CA ASN A 85 7.03 15.62 -16.18
C ASN A 85 8.07 14.84 -15.36
N ALA A 86 7.63 14.04 -14.38
CA ALA A 86 8.51 13.27 -13.49
C ALA A 86 8.83 11.87 -14.01
N ALA A 87 8.02 11.33 -14.91
CA ALA A 87 8.16 9.95 -15.34
C ALA A 87 9.39 9.72 -16.21
N GLU A 88 10.12 8.65 -15.90
CA GLU A 88 11.25 8.19 -16.69
C GLU A 88 10.87 6.97 -17.53
N LYS A 89 11.44 6.88 -18.74
CA LYS A 89 11.18 5.79 -19.69
C LYS A 89 11.37 4.40 -19.07
N HIS A 90 12.40 4.24 -18.25
CA HIS A 90 12.77 2.96 -17.63
C HIS A 90 12.34 2.85 -16.16
N GLY A 91 11.64 3.86 -15.64
CA GLY A 91 11.47 4.06 -14.21
C GLY A 91 12.79 4.44 -13.52
N GLY A 92 12.76 4.53 -12.20
CA GLY A 92 13.97 4.79 -11.42
C GLY A 92 14.86 3.55 -11.29
N TRP A 93 15.92 3.65 -10.48
CA TRP A 93 16.93 2.59 -10.37
C TRP A 93 16.35 1.20 -9.99
N ASP A 94 15.57 1.12 -8.91
CA ASP A 94 14.93 -0.15 -8.49
C ASP A 94 13.98 -0.71 -9.56
N ALA A 95 13.41 0.14 -10.41
CA ALA A 95 12.49 -0.33 -11.45
C ALA A 95 13.24 -1.18 -12.46
N TRP A 96 14.31 -0.69 -13.06
CA TRP A 96 15.05 -1.48 -14.03
C TRP A 96 15.90 -2.58 -13.39
N ALA A 97 16.45 -2.36 -12.18
CA ALA A 97 17.31 -3.33 -11.50
C ALA A 97 16.52 -4.49 -10.84
N ILE A 98 15.30 -4.24 -10.37
CA ILE A 98 14.51 -5.22 -9.62
C ILE A 98 13.20 -5.51 -10.35
N TRP A 99 12.29 -4.55 -10.41
CA TRP A 99 10.87 -4.83 -10.71
C TRP A 99 10.62 -5.20 -12.17
N ASN A 100 11.21 -4.45 -13.10
CA ASN A 100 11.12 -4.66 -14.54
C ASN A 100 11.99 -5.84 -14.98
N LEU A 101 13.17 -6.02 -14.38
CA LEU A 101 14.03 -7.16 -14.64
C LEU A 101 13.36 -8.47 -14.20
N HIS A 102 12.82 -8.52 -12.98
CA HIS A 102 12.03 -9.66 -12.52
C HIS A 102 10.82 -9.89 -13.42
N SER A 103 10.11 -8.83 -13.83
CA SER A 103 9.00 -8.97 -14.77
C SER A 103 9.44 -9.59 -16.08
N HIS A 104 10.63 -9.25 -16.60
CA HIS A 104 11.16 -9.82 -17.83
C HIS A 104 11.40 -11.33 -17.69
N PHE A 105 12.02 -11.78 -16.59
CA PHE A 105 12.19 -13.21 -16.32
C PHE A 105 10.85 -13.93 -16.13
N VAL A 106 9.94 -13.34 -15.34
CA VAL A 106 8.63 -13.90 -14.97
C VAL A 106 7.67 -14.00 -16.16
N GLN A 107 7.96 -13.34 -17.29
CA GLN A 107 7.27 -13.59 -18.56
C GLN A 107 7.64 -14.93 -19.20
N SER A 108 8.82 -15.49 -18.92
CA SER A 108 9.25 -16.78 -19.46
C SER A 108 8.73 -17.94 -18.59
N PRO A 109 7.78 -18.76 -19.06
CA PRO A 109 7.26 -19.88 -18.25
C PRO A 109 8.33 -20.93 -17.93
N VAL A 110 9.36 -21.03 -18.76
CA VAL A 110 10.44 -22.04 -18.60
C VAL A 110 11.61 -21.50 -17.79
N HIS A 111 11.99 -20.23 -17.98
CA HIS A 111 13.25 -19.69 -17.46
C HIS A 111 13.09 -18.64 -16.37
N TRP A 112 11.88 -18.38 -15.85
CA TRP A 112 11.68 -17.34 -14.84
C TRP A 112 12.54 -17.48 -13.58
N LYS A 113 12.85 -18.71 -13.17
CA LYS A 113 13.71 -18.98 -11.99
C LYS A 113 15.16 -18.54 -12.16
N VAL A 114 15.60 -18.23 -13.38
CA VAL A 114 16.96 -17.72 -13.65
C VAL A 114 17.20 -16.39 -12.93
N MET A 115 16.16 -15.60 -12.64
CA MET A 115 16.28 -14.36 -11.87
C MET A 115 16.96 -14.56 -10.51
N PHE A 116 16.78 -15.72 -9.86
CA PHE A 116 17.36 -16.01 -8.55
C PHE A 116 18.88 -16.20 -8.58
N ARG A 117 19.51 -16.25 -9.77
CA ARG A 117 20.96 -16.33 -9.90
C ARG A 117 21.63 -14.96 -9.75
N ASN A 118 20.91 -13.86 -9.91
CA ASN A 118 21.46 -12.53 -9.69
C ASN A 118 21.16 -12.09 -8.24
N VAL A 119 22.19 -12.10 -7.39
CA VAL A 119 22.01 -11.98 -5.92
C VAL A 119 22.52 -10.68 -5.34
N GLU A 120 23.38 -9.94 -6.04
CA GLU A 120 24.09 -8.80 -5.44
C GLU A 120 23.27 -7.52 -5.38
N ASN A 121 22.41 -7.26 -6.38
CA ASN A 121 21.69 -5.97 -6.49
C ASN A 121 20.19 -6.08 -6.83
N ASP A 122 19.69 -7.29 -7.05
CA ASP A 122 18.37 -7.49 -7.65
C ASP A 122 17.29 -7.86 -6.61
N HIS A 123 17.65 -7.98 -5.33
CA HIS A 123 16.75 -8.41 -4.26
C HIS A 123 15.88 -9.63 -4.68
N PRO A 124 16.50 -10.78 -5.04
CA PRO A 124 15.77 -11.95 -5.54
C PRO A 124 14.76 -12.53 -4.54
N ASP A 125 14.85 -12.12 -3.27
CA ASP A 125 13.94 -12.49 -2.21
C ASP A 125 12.69 -11.60 -2.11
N TYR A 126 12.58 -10.53 -2.91
CA TYR A 126 11.39 -9.70 -2.94
C TYR A 126 10.19 -10.44 -3.57
N PRO A 127 9.02 -10.44 -2.89
CA PRO A 127 7.79 -11.02 -3.42
C PRO A 127 7.42 -10.50 -4.81
N LEU A 128 6.73 -11.33 -5.60
CA LEU A 128 6.54 -11.09 -7.04
C LEU A 128 5.26 -10.33 -7.40
N PHE A 129 4.60 -9.58 -6.49
CA PHE A 129 3.35 -8.91 -6.84
C PHE A 129 3.43 -8.10 -8.14
N LEU A 130 4.32 -7.10 -8.17
CA LEU A 130 4.47 -6.20 -9.31
C LEU A 130 5.09 -6.91 -10.54
N PRO A 131 6.16 -7.72 -10.40
CA PRO A 131 6.70 -8.50 -11.52
C PRO A 131 5.68 -9.45 -12.17
N ALA A 132 4.91 -10.18 -11.38
CA ALA A 132 3.89 -11.11 -11.88
C ALA A 132 2.72 -10.37 -12.55
N LEU A 133 2.31 -9.22 -12.01
CA LEU A 133 1.28 -8.38 -12.62
C LEU A 133 1.73 -7.83 -13.97
N ASN A 134 2.94 -7.28 -14.05
CA ASN A 134 3.51 -6.75 -15.29
C ASN A 134 3.72 -7.87 -16.33
N ALA A 135 4.18 -9.04 -15.89
CA ALA A 135 4.36 -10.19 -16.76
C ALA A 135 3.04 -10.75 -17.33
N PHE A 136 2.00 -10.84 -16.50
CA PHE A 136 0.67 -11.27 -16.93
C PHE A 136 0.16 -10.38 -18.08
N TRP A 137 0.16 -9.07 -17.90
CA TRP A 137 -0.33 -8.13 -18.91
C TRP A 137 0.58 -8.08 -20.14
N GLY A 138 1.90 -8.15 -19.96
CA GLY A 138 2.86 -8.21 -21.07
C GLY A 138 2.64 -9.43 -21.97
N ARG A 139 2.48 -10.61 -21.39
CA ARG A 139 2.17 -11.85 -22.14
C ARG A 139 0.80 -11.81 -22.79
N LEU A 140 -0.20 -11.26 -22.12
CA LEU A 140 -1.56 -11.21 -22.65
C LEU A 140 -1.70 -10.28 -23.86
N THR A 141 -0.90 -9.21 -23.93
CA THR A 141 -1.11 -8.12 -24.89
C THR A 141 -0.07 -8.03 -26.00
N ILE A 142 1.21 -8.24 -25.71
CA ILE A 142 2.31 -7.97 -26.65
C ILE A 142 3.18 -9.23 -26.85
N ASP A 143 3.02 -10.26 -26.00
CA ASP A 143 3.84 -11.48 -25.96
C ASP A 143 5.35 -11.23 -25.92
N LYS A 144 5.74 -10.06 -25.42
CA LYS A 144 7.12 -9.64 -25.18
C LYS A 144 7.16 -8.60 -24.06
N PHE A 145 8.35 -8.38 -23.52
CA PHE A 145 8.54 -7.34 -22.52
C PHE A 145 8.30 -5.96 -23.10
N SER A 146 7.51 -5.15 -22.39
CA SER A 146 7.15 -3.79 -22.80
C SER A 146 7.16 -2.87 -21.59
N LEU A 147 7.86 -1.75 -21.71
CA LEU A 147 7.91 -0.70 -20.69
C LEU A 147 6.58 0.03 -20.52
N MET A 148 5.66 -0.12 -21.47
CA MET A 148 4.33 0.49 -21.40
C MET A 148 3.49 -0.09 -20.25
N ILE A 149 3.64 -1.39 -19.95
CA ILE A 149 2.87 -2.04 -18.89
C ILE A 149 3.31 -1.51 -17.50
N PRO A 150 4.59 -1.55 -17.11
CA PRO A 150 5.05 -0.94 -15.86
C PRO A 150 4.70 0.55 -15.74
N PHE A 151 4.77 1.31 -16.83
CA PHE A 151 4.40 2.72 -16.84
C PHE A 151 2.90 2.93 -16.57
N ILE A 152 2.01 2.19 -17.23
CA ILE A 152 0.56 2.28 -16.96
C ILE A 152 0.27 1.89 -15.50
N MET A 153 0.92 0.84 -14.99
CA MET A 153 0.78 0.41 -13.60
C MET A 153 1.23 1.49 -12.61
N SER A 154 2.33 2.20 -12.89
CA SER A 154 2.81 3.29 -12.05
C SER A 154 1.85 4.49 -12.03
N ILE A 155 1.23 4.83 -13.16
CA ILE A 155 0.20 5.89 -13.22
C ILE A 155 -1.07 5.48 -12.45
N ILE A 156 -1.54 4.23 -12.61
CA ILE A 156 -2.72 3.72 -11.90
C ILE A 156 -2.52 3.85 -10.39
N VAL A 157 -1.38 3.37 -9.86
CA VAL A 157 -1.14 3.37 -8.42
C VAL A 157 -0.95 4.80 -7.87
N THR A 158 -0.30 5.68 -8.64
CA THR A 158 -0.09 7.09 -8.26
C THR A 158 -1.41 7.83 -8.07
N VAL A 159 -2.41 7.53 -8.90
CA VAL A 159 -3.74 8.17 -8.85
C VAL A 159 -4.68 7.47 -7.86
N ALA A 160 -4.56 6.15 -7.67
CA ALA A 160 -5.51 5.37 -6.87
C ALA A 160 -5.56 5.81 -5.40
N ALA A 161 -4.42 6.10 -4.76
CA ALA A 161 -4.37 6.54 -3.37
C ALA A 161 -5.06 7.90 -3.13
N PRO A 162 -4.70 8.99 -3.83
CA PRO A 162 -5.40 10.27 -3.69
C PRO A 162 -6.89 10.17 -4.03
N ALA A 163 -7.25 9.40 -5.06
CA ALA A 163 -8.64 9.21 -5.43
C ALA A 163 -9.44 8.49 -4.34
N LEU A 164 -8.89 7.44 -3.73
CA LEU A 164 -9.53 6.71 -2.63
C LEU A 164 -9.76 7.61 -1.41
N VAL A 165 -8.76 8.41 -1.03
CA VAL A 165 -8.91 9.37 0.08
C VAL A 165 -9.99 10.42 -0.25
N PHE A 166 -9.95 11.02 -1.44
CA PHE A 166 -10.91 12.04 -1.84
C PHE A 166 -12.34 11.51 -1.78
N VAL A 167 -12.60 10.36 -2.40
CA VAL A 167 -13.95 9.79 -2.52
C VAL A 167 -14.49 9.33 -1.15
N GLU A 168 -13.63 8.86 -0.25
CA GLU A 168 -14.02 8.50 1.12
C GLU A 168 -14.50 9.70 1.95
N PHE A 169 -13.92 10.88 1.73
CA PHE A 169 -14.24 12.07 2.54
C PHE A 169 -15.13 13.11 1.85
N MET A 170 -15.26 13.12 0.53
CA MET A 170 -15.92 14.22 -0.22
C MET A 170 -17.38 14.48 0.22
N LYS A 171 -18.09 13.44 0.67
CA LYS A 171 -19.48 13.59 1.17
C LYS A 171 -19.56 13.97 2.65
N ARG A 172 -18.50 13.74 3.43
CA ARG A 172 -18.40 14.15 4.84
C ARG A 172 -17.93 15.60 4.94
N ASN A 173 -16.87 15.93 4.21
CA ASN A 173 -16.27 17.26 4.20
C ASN A 173 -15.48 17.46 2.89
N LEU A 174 -16.08 18.20 1.95
CA LEU A 174 -15.48 18.44 0.64
C LEU A 174 -14.17 19.24 0.74
N LEU A 175 -14.06 20.17 1.68
CA LEU A 175 -12.84 20.96 1.87
C LEU A 175 -11.67 20.04 2.27
N ILE A 176 -11.88 19.19 3.27
CA ILE A 176 -10.84 18.25 3.74
C ILE A 176 -10.49 17.22 2.65
N ALA A 177 -11.48 16.70 1.94
CA ALA A 177 -11.23 15.80 0.81
C ALA A 177 -10.39 16.47 -0.29
N SER A 178 -10.73 17.71 -0.66
CA SER A 178 -10.01 18.49 -1.65
C SER A 178 -8.59 18.83 -1.20
N LEU A 179 -8.41 19.26 0.06
CA LEU A 179 -7.09 19.54 0.63
C LEU A 179 -6.20 18.29 0.65
N ALA A 180 -6.75 17.13 1.00
CA ALA A 180 -6.01 15.87 0.94
C ALA A 180 -5.59 15.53 -0.50
N LEU A 181 -6.49 15.68 -1.48
CA LEU A 181 -6.17 15.48 -2.90
C LEU A 181 -5.08 16.43 -3.39
N PHE A 182 -5.18 17.73 -3.07
CA PHE A 182 -4.19 18.73 -3.47
C PHE A 182 -2.85 18.55 -2.76
N LEU A 183 -2.84 18.00 -1.53
CA LEU A 183 -1.60 17.64 -0.85
C LEU A 183 -0.81 16.58 -1.65
N PHE A 184 -1.48 15.57 -2.22
CA PHE A 184 -0.82 14.62 -3.14
C PHE A 184 -0.43 15.29 -4.45
N ALA A 185 -1.31 16.10 -5.03
CA ALA A 185 -1.08 16.75 -6.32
C ALA A 185 0.10 17.74 -6.30
N TYR A 186 0.35 18.37 -5.15
CA TYR A 186 1.45 19.31 -4.96
C TYR A 186 2.76 18.63 -4.50
N ASN A 187 2.69 17.44 -3.92
CA ASN A 187 3.90 16.75 -3.43
C ASN A 187 4.67 16.12 -4.61
N ALA A 188 5.65 16.85 -5.14
CA ALA A 188 6.50 16.40 -6.23
C ALA A 188 7.25 15.08 -5.92
N PHE A 189 7.63 14.84 -4.67
CA PHE A 189 8.31 13.62 -4.27
C PHE A 189 7.39 12.38 -4.32
N TYR A 190 6.15 12.51 -3.83
CA TYR A 190 5.12 11.47 -3.96
C TYR A 190 4.89 11.12 -5.43
N ILE A 191 4.75 12.13 -6.30
CA ILE A 191 4.52 11.93 -7.73
C ILE A 191 5.72 11.28 -8.39
N SER A 192 6.94 11.76 -8.10
CA SER A 192 8.18 11.17 -8.60
C SER A 192 8.24 9.68 -8.24
N CYS A 193 8.13 9.33 -6.95
CA CYS A 193 8.12 7.94 -6.47
C CYS A 193 6.98 7.12 -7.09
N GLY A 194 5.79 7.72 -7.23
CA GLY A 194 4.63 7.12 -7.88
C GLY A 194 4.92 6.72 -9.33
N THR A 195 5.62 7.57 -10.06
CA THR A 195 5.97 7.36 -11.47
C THR A 195 7.26 6.57 -11.68
N SER A 196 8.09 6.38 -10.64
CA SER A 196 9.36 5.64 -10.72
C SER A 196 9.19 4.15 -11.05
N GLN A 197 7.97 3.63 -11.16
CA GLN A 197 7.67 2.21 -11.41
C GLN A 197 8.15 1.29 -10.27
N TYR A 198 8.23 1.82 -9.05
CA TYR A 198 8.59 1.08 -7.85
C TYR A 198 7.38 0.33 -7.27
N ALA A 199 7.66 -0.64 -6.39
CA ALA A 199 6.63 -1.33 -5.62
C ALA A 199 6.15 -0.56 -4.38
N ASP A 200 6.85 0.49 -3.96
CA ASP A 200 6.52 1.28 -2.75
C ASP A 200 5.13 1.94 -2.80
N PRO A 201 4.71 2.59 -3.90
CA PRO A 201 3.35 3.12 -4.03
C PRO A 201 2.27 2.03 -3.93
N TRP A 202 2.55 0.82 -4.44
CA TRP A 202 1.64 -0.33 -4.35
C TRP A 202 1.45 -0.77 -2.91
N LEU A 203 2.54 -0.84 -2.15
CA LEU A 203 2.49 -1.13 -0.72
C LEU A 203 1.61 -0.11 0.02
N GLY A 204 1.81 1.18 -0.26
CA GLY A 204 1.08 2.26 0.38
C GLY A 204 -0.43 2.25 0.07
N ILE A 205 -0.82 1.99 -1.18
CA ILE A 205 -2.25 1.90 -1.52
C ILE A 205 -2.91 0.65 -0.96
N PHE A 206 -2.24 -0.51 -0.92
CA PHE A 206 -2.81 -1.69 -0.29
C PHE A 206 -2.96 -1.50 1.22
N PHE A 207 -1.99 -0.86 1.87
CA PHE A 207 -2.08 -0.53 3.28
C PHE A 207 -3.23 0.44 3.58
N LEU A 208 -3.38 1.50 2.76
CA LEU A 208 -4.53 2.40 2.83
C LEU A 208 -5.86 1.67 2.60
N ALA A 209 -5.94 0.82 1.58
CA ALA A 209 -7.15 0.05 1.26
C ALA A 209 -7.54 -0.89 2.41
N ALA A 210 -6.57 -1.50 3.09
CA ALA A 210 -6.79 -2.31 4.28
C ALA A 210 -7.40 -1.49 5.43
N MET A 211 -6.91 -0.26 5.63
CA MET A 211 -7.41 0.69 6.64
C MET A 211 -8.84 1.15 6.34
N VAL A 212 -9.11 1.57 5.10
CA VAL A 212 -10.46 1.96 4.65
C VAL A 212 -11.44 0.80 4.83
N CYS A 213 -11.06 -0.42 4.41
CA CYS A 213 -11.92 -1.60 4.63
C CYS A 213 -12.18 -1.87 6.12
N MET A 214 -11.15 -1.74 6.97
CA MET A 214 -11.27 -1.97 8.41
C MET A 214 -12.27 -1.00 9.07
N ASP A 215 -12.35 0.24 8.60
CA ASP A 215 -13.27 1.25 9.13
C ASP A 215 -14.73 0.97 8.75
N HIS A 216 -14.97 0.27 7.63
CA HIS A 216 -16.30 -0.13 7.20
C HIS A 216 -16.74 -1.54 7.64
N VAL A 217 -15.93 -2.29 8.39
CA VAL A 217 -16.29 -3.64 8.87
C VAL A 217 -17.62 -3.67 9.64
N LYS A 218 -17.95 -2.60 10.37
CA LYS A 218 -19.21 -2.49 11.11
C LYS A 218 -20.43 -2.42 10.18
N GLU A 219 -20.30 -1.79 9.02
CA GLU A 219 -21.37 -1.67 8.03
C GLU A 219 -21.58 -2.96 7.26
N ASN A 220 -20.48 -3.63 6.92
CA ASN A 220 -20.52 -4.91 6.22
C ASN A 220 -19.32 -5.77 6.60
N LYS A 221 -19.61 -6.93 7.20
CA LYS A 221 -18.58 -7.90 7.62
C LYS A 221 -17.63 -8.32 6.50
N LYS A 222 -18.06 -8.28 5.22
CA LYS A 222 -17.23 -8.65 4.06
C LYS A 222 -15.95 -7.82 3.98
N TYR A 223 -15.96 -6.57 4.44
CA TYR A 223 -14.77 -5.71 4.40
C TYR A 223 -13.63 -6.24 5.27
N ILE A 224 -13.88 -7.15 6.22
CA ILE A 224 -12.77 -7.79 6.95
C ILE A 224 -11.97 -8.75 6.07
N ALA A 225 -12.63 -9.40 5.09
CA ALA A 225 -11.95 -10.24 4.12
C ALA A 225 -11.12 -9.37 3.17
N PHE A 226 -11.67 -8.25 2.68
CA PHE A 226 -10.91 -7.32 1.83
C PHE A 226 -9.75 -6.67 2.58
N SER A 227 -9.95 -6.27 3.84
CA SER A 227 -8.86 -5.76 4.68
C SER A 227 -7.75 -6.80 4.81
N ALA A 228 -8.09 -8.06 5.12
CA ALA A 228 -7.11 -9.14 5.20
C ALA A 228 -6.44 -9.45 3.85
N ALA A 229 -7.17 -9.39 2.74
CA ALA A 229 -6.63 -9.57 1.39
C ALA A 229 -5.62 -8.49 1.03
N PHE A 230 -5.91 -7.21 1.34
CA PHE A 230 -4.98 -6.12 1.09
C PHE A 230 -3.72 -6.20 1.95
N LEU A 231 -3.83 -6.62 3.21
CA LEU A 231 -2.64 -6.91 4.03
C LEU A 231 -1.84 -8.09 3.46
N GLY A 232 -2.52 -9.11 2.93
CA GLY A 232 -1.90 -10.17 2.16
C GLY A 232 -1.17 -9.64 0.91
N CYS A 233 -1.77 -8.70 0.18
CA CYS A 233 -1.12 -8.05 -0.95
C CYS A 233 0.11 -7.22 -0.51
N CYS A 234 0.08 -6.56 0.65
CA CYS A 234 1.29 -5.93 1.22
C CYS A 234 2.41 -6.96 1.38
N ILE A 235 2.12 -8.10 2.03
CA ILE A 235 3.07 -9.23 2.20
C ILE A 235 3.58 -9.73 0.85
N TRP A 236 2.71 -9.80 -0.16
CA TRP A 236 3.07 -10.25 -1.51
C TRP A 236 3.78 -9.20 -2.37
N THR A 237 3.96 -7.96 -1.89
CA THR A 237 4.54 -6.85 -2.66
C THR A 237 6.00 -6.59 -2.34
N LYS A 238 6.35 -6.43 -1.06
CA LYS A 238 7.73 -6.25 -0.59
C LYS A 238 7.87 -6.87 0.80
N ASN A 239 9.11 -7.11 1.24
CA ASN A 239 9.38 -7.67 2.58
C ASN A 239 8.82 -6.78 3.71
N GLU A 240 8.88 -5.46 3.55
CA GLU A 240 8.36 -4.47 4.50
C GLU A 240 6.84 -4.58 4.69
N GLY A 241 6.13 -5.10 3.68
CA GLY A 241 4.70 -5.37 3.76
C GLY A 241 4.30 -6.37 4.83
N ALA A 242 5.19 -7.30 5.18
CA ALA A 242 4.95 -8.20 6.31
C ALA A 242 4.94 -7.48 7.65
N ILE A 243 5.80 -6.46 7.82
CA ILE A 243 5.84 -5.64 9.03
C ILE A 243 4.57 -4.79 9.13
N LEU A 244 4.15 -4.16 8.03
CA LEU A 244 2.88 -3.42 7.97
C LEU A 244 1.69 -4.32 8.34
N ALA A 245 1.61 -5.51 7.73
CA ALA A 245 0.54 -6.45 7.99
C ALA A 245 0.54 -6.93 9.45
N ALA A 246 1.71 -7.26 10.01
CA ALA A 246 1.83 -7.70 11.39
C ALA A 246 1.37 -6.62 12.37
N ILE A 247 1.87 -5.39 12.25
CA ILE A 247 1.48 -4.27 13.11
C ILE A 247 -0.02 -4.00 12.99
N PHE A 248 -0.56 -3.96 11.77
CA PHE A 248 -1.98 -3.74 11.55
C PHE A 248 -2.84 -4.84 12.19
N ILE A 249 -2.47 -6.11 12.01
CA ILE A 249 -3.17 -7.25 12.62
C ILE A 249 -3.09 -7.17 14.14
N LEU A 250 -1.95 -6.83 14.73
CA LEU A 250 -1.79 -6.68 16.18
C LEU A 250 -2.73 -5.61 16.74
N PHE A 251 -2.76 -4.42 16.13
CA PHE A 251 -3.67 -3.37 16.56
C PHE A 251 -5.12 -3.83 16.45
N TYR A 252 -5.52 -4.49 15.36
CA TYR A 252 -6.90 -4.93 15.10
C TYR A 252 -7.16 -6.41 15.45
N ALA A 253 -6.36 -7.01 16.33
CA ALA A 253 -6.38 -8.44 16.63
C ALA A 253 -7.76 -8.89 17.12
N ASN A 254 -8.38 -8.10 18.00
CA ASN A 254 -9.72 -8.36 18.51
C ASN A 254 -10.80 -8.43 17.42
N ARG A 255 -10.60 -7.79 16.27
CA ARG A 255 -11.50 -7.88 15.11
C ARG A 255 -11.11 -9.07 14.23
N PHE A 256 -9.86 -9.20 13.81
CA PHE A 256 -9.44 -10.29 12.92
C PHE A 256 -9.68 -11.68 13.52
N PHE A 257 -9.43 -11.84 14.83
CA PHE A 257 -9.57 -13.11 15.53
C PHE A 257 -10.93 -13.32 16.20
N ALA A 258 -11.89 -12.40 16.03
CA ALA A 258 -13.24 -12.64 16.51
C ALA A 258 -13.86 -13.85 15.80
N ARG A 259 -14.55 -14.73 16.55
CA ARG A 259 -15.19 -15.96 16.01
C ARG A 259 -16.08 -15.70 14.78
N LYS A 260 -16.74 -14.55 14.73
CA LYS A 260 -17.60 -14.14 13.60
C LYS A 260 -16.85 -13.71 12.34
N TYR A 261 -15.56 -13.37 12.45
CA TYR A 261 -14.76 -12.81 11.37
C TYR A 261 -13.61 -13.71 10.92
N ILE A 262 -13.12 -14.62 11.76
CA ILE A 262 -11.94 -15.44 11.47
C ILE A 262 -12.01 -16.17 10.12
N LYS A 263 -13.18 -16.73 9.75
CA LYS A 263 -13.36 -17.40 8.44
C LYS A 263 -13.17 -16.43 7.27
N LEU A 264 -13.69 -15.21 7.38
CA LEU A 264 -13.55 -14.17 6.36
C LEU A 264 -12.12 -13.62 6.32
N THR A 265 -11.48 -13.48 7.49
CA THR A 265 -10.08 -13.10 7.59
C THR A 265 -9.17 -14.10 6.89
N VAL A 266 -9.31 -15.39 7.21
CA VAL A 266 -8.55 -16.46 6.56
C VAL A 266 -8.82 -16.48 5.06
N ALA A 267 -10.09 -16.43 4.64
CA ALA A 267 -10.44 -16.40 3.22
C ALA A 267 -9.81 -15.20 2.47
N GLY A 268 -9.74 -14.04 3.12
CA GLY A 268 -9.13 -12.83 2.55
C GLY A 268 -7.63 -12.96 2.38
N ILE A 269 -6.91 -13.35 3.43
CA ILE A 269 -5.44 -13.39 3.40
C ILE A 269 -4.87 -14.61 2.66
N ALA A 270 -5.65 -15.69 2.52
CA ALA A 270 -5.17 -17.00 2.08
C ALA A 270 -4.41 -16.98 0.75
N LEU A 271 -4.96 -16.36 -0.29
CA LEU A 271 -4.35 -16.40 -1.62
C LEU A 271 -2.99 -15.66 -1.66
N PRO A 272 -2.88 -14.37 -1.27
CA PRO A 272 -1.58 -13.70 -1.26
C PRO A 272 -0.57 -14.34 -0.31
N LEU A 273 -1.02 -14.82 0.86
CA LEU A 273 -0.14 -15.47 1.83
C LEU A 273 0.39 -16.82 1.31
N ALA A 274 -0.46 -17.61 0.64
CA ALA A 274 -0.03 -18.85 -0.01
C ALA A 274 1.01 -18.58 -1.10
N CYS A 275 0.80 -17.56 -1.94
CA CYS A 275 1.79 -17.14 -2.93
C CYS A 275 3.12 -16.74 -2.27
N PHE A 276 3.06 -15.95 -1.19
CA PHE A 276 4.25 -15.56 -0.43
C PHE A 276 5.00 -16.76 0.14
N ILE A 277 4.31 -17.69 0.80
CA ILE A 277 4.92 -18.89 1.38
C ILE A 277 5.55 -19.77 0.29
N LEU A 278 4.82 -20.03 -0.80
CA LEU A 278 5.33 -20.81 -1.93
C LEU A 278 6.55 -20.15 -2.57
N PHE A 279 6.50 -18.84 -2.77
CA PHE A 279 7.65 -18.09 -3.29
C PHE A 279 8.86 -18.20 -2.38
N LYS A 280 8.71 -17.94 -1.07
CA LYS A 280 9.80 -18.06 -0.10
C LYS A 280 10.33 -19.48 0.03
N SER A 281 9.54 -20.51 -0.29
CA SER A 281 10.02 -21.91 -0.34
C SER A 281 10.88 -22.24 -1.57
N ILE A 282 10.81 -21.42 -2.62
CA ILE A 282 11.54 -21.62 -3.88
C ILE A 282 12.80 -20.74 -3.94
N VAL A 283 12.76 -19.56 -3.31
CA VAL A 283 13.90 -18.64 -3.26
C VAL A 283 15.04 -19.28 -2.45
N PRO A 284 16.24 -19.48 -3.04
CA PRO A 284 17.33 -20.19 -2.38
C PRO A 284 18.01 -19.42 -1.23
N ASN A 285 17.81 -18.11 -1.12
CA ASN A 285 18.48 -17.25 -0.15
C ASN A 285 17.54 -16.76 0.97
N SER A 286 18.05 -16.73 2.19
CA SER A 286 17.44 -16.01 3.32
C SER A 286 17.39 -14.51 3.05
N ASN A 287 16.33 -13.84 3.52
CA ASN A 287 16.13 -12.38 3.42
C ASN A 287 17.43 -11.63 3.72
N ASP A 288 17.81 -10.70 2.84
CA ASP A 288 19.10 -10.00 2.89
C ASP A 288 19.35 -9.24 4.20
N LEU A 289 18.27 -8.81 4.86
CA LEU A 289 18.32 -8.14 6.17
C LEU A 289 18.54 -9.10 7.34
N VAL A 290 18.19 -10.38 7.18
CA VAL A 290 18.33 -11.42 8.22
C VAL A 290 19.59 -12.25 7.98
N SER A 291 19.98 -12.41 6.72
CA SER A 291 21.17 -13.14 6.31
C SER A 291 22.43 -12.36 6.73
N GLY A 292 23.10 -12.85 7.76
CA GLY A 292 24.30 -12.22 8.32
C GLY A 292 24.09 -11.46 9.63
N LEU A 293 22.90 -11.49 10.22
CA LEU A 293 22.73 -11.04 11.61
C LEU A 293 23.52 -11.96 12.55
N ASN A 294 24.48 -11.38 13.29
CA ASN A 294 25.29 -12.08 14.27
C ASN A 294 25.35 -11.30 15.59
N GLY A 295 26.05 -11.82 16.60
CA GLY A 295 26.19 -11.15 17.90
C GLY A 295 26.76 -9.73 17.80
N HIS A 296 27.63 -9.45 16.82
CA HIS A 296 28.15 -8.10 16.58
C HIS A 296 27.07 -7.15 16.05
N THR A 297 26.13 -7.62 15.23
CA THR A 297 25.00 -6.79 14.76
C THR A 297 24.11 -6.34 15.92
N PHE A 298 23.93 -7.16 16.95
CA PHE A 298 23.15 -6.76 18.12
C PHE A 298 23.86 -5.69 18.96
N ASN A 299 25.19 -5.69 18.99
CA ASN A 299 25.95 -4.63 19.68
C ASN A 299 25.75 -3.26 19.01
N GLN A 300 25.46 -3.23 17.70
CA GLN A 300 25.19 -1.99 16.96
C GLN A 300 23.94 -1.26 17.46
N ILE A 301 23.02 -1.94 18.14
CA ILE A 301 21.83 -1.31 18.75
C ILE A 301 22.22 -0.30 19.83
N PHE A 302 23.41 -0.42 20.44
CA PHE A 302 23.89 0.49 21.48
C PHE A 302 24.76 1.62 20.93
N GLU A 303 25.02 1.65 19.61
CA GLU A 303 25.82 2.69 18.96
C GLU A 303 25.00 3.98 18.79
N LYS A 304 25.24 4.97 19.65
CA LYS A 304 24.54 6.27 19.62
C LYS A 304 24.61 6.97 18.25
N GLU A 305 25.74 6.83 17.55
CA GLU A 305 25.96 7.45 16.23
C GLU A 305 24.93 6.98 15.19
N ARG A 306 24.54 5.70 15.20
CA ARG A 306 23.52 5.18 14.28
C ARG A 306 22.18 5.89 14.44
N TYR A 307 21.75 6.11 15.69
CA TYR A 307 20.51 6.84 15.96
C TYR A 307 20.56 8.28 15.46
N MET A 308 21.70 8.95 15.61
CA MET A 308 21.88 10.31 15.11
C MET A 308 21.74 10.36 13.59
N ILE A 309 22.41 9.47 12.85
CA ILE A 309 22.31 9.40 11.38
C ILE A 309 20.87 9.13 10.93
N ILE A 310 20.19 8.15 11.55
CA ILE A 310 18.79 7.81 11.23
C ILE A 310 17.87 9.00 11.48
N TYR A 311 18.03 9.67 12.62
CA TYR A 311 17.23 10.82 13.01
C TYR A 311 17.49 12.03 12.11
N GLU A 312 18.74 12.38 11.87
CA GLU A 312 19.12 13.51 11.01
C GLU A 312 18.58 13.33 9.60
N ASN A 313 18.70 12.13 9.03
CA ASN A 313 18.13 11.85 7.72
C ASN A 313 16.60 11.88 7.73
N PHE A 314 15.96 11.37 8.79
CA PHE A 314 14.50 11.42 8.91
C PHE A 314 13.99 12.86 8.91
N PHE A 315 14.64 13.76 9.67
CA PHE A 315 14.28 15.18 9.70
C PHE A 315 14.64 15.91 8.42
N ARG A 316 15.74 15.53 7.74
CA ARG A 316 16.08 16.01 6.40
C ARG A 316 14.96 15.64 5.41
N ASN A 317 14.57 14.38 5.36
CA ASN A 317 13.48 13.90 4.49
C ASN A 317 12.15 14.58 4.82
N LEU A 318 11.82 14.76 6.10
CA LEU A 318 10.62 15.52 6.50
C LEU A 318 10.65 16.96 6.00
N LYS A 319 11.81 17.64 6.05
CA LYS A 319 11.95 19.02 5.59
C LYS A 319 11.90 19.13 4.08
N GLU A 320 12.58 18.24 3.36
CA GLU A 320 12.76 18.31 1.92
C GLU A 320 11.54 17.78 1.16
N HIS A 321 10.98 16.65 1.59
CA HIS A 321 9.92 15.95 0.85
C HIS A 321 8.53 16.10 1.47
N TYR A 322 8.46 16.45 2.75
CA TYR A 322 7.20 16.51 3.51
C TYR A 322 7.01 17.79 4.35
N PRO A 323 7.35 18.99 3.85
CA PRO A 323 7.41 20.21 4.66
C PRO A 323 6.09 20.52 5.39
N TYR A 324 4.95 20.17 4.78
CA TYR A 324 3.61 20.39 5.34
C TYR A 324 3.24 19.41 6.45
N PHE A 325 3.80 18.19 6.44
CA PHE A 325 3.43 17.14 7.40
C PHE A 325 3.80 17.52 8.83
N LYS A 326 4.90 18.24 9.04
CA LYS A 326 5.26 18.76 10.37
C LYS A 326 4.15 19.65 10.94
N GLY A 327 3.65 20.60 10.14
CA GLY A 327 2.56 21.49 10.54
C GLY A 327 1.27 20.72 10.82
N ILE A 328 0.85 19.87 9.87
CA ILE A 328 -0.37 19.05 9.99
C ILE A 328 -0.30 18.14 11.23
N PHE A 329 0.85 17.52 11.49
CA PHE A 329 1.05 16.66 12.65
C PHE A 329 0.98 17.43 13.97
N ILE A 330 1.63 18.60 14.05
CA ILE A 330 1.52 19.47 15.24
C ILE A 330 0.07 19.90 15.46
N THR A 331 -0.63 20.35 14.42
CA THR A 331 -2.05 20.69 14.52
C THR A 331 -2.90 19.51 14.98
N TYR A 332 -2.65 18.31 14.44
CA TYR A 332 -3.32 17.09 14.85
C TYR A 332 -3.08 16.75 16.33
N MET A 333 -1.84 16.82 16.79
CA MET A 333 -1.49 16.57 18.20
C MET A 333 -2.10 17.61 19.14
N LEU A 334 -2.10 18.89 18.74
CA LEU A 334 -2.79 19.96 19.47
C LEU A 334 -4.29 19.70 19.55
N LEU A 335 -4.94 19.26 18.46
CA LEU A 335 -6.35 18.89 18.48
C LEU A 335 -6.62 17.69 19.40
N CYS A 336 -5.74 16.68 19.40
CA CYS A 336 -5.83 15.54 20.32
C CYS A 336 -5.74 16.01 21.78
N PHE A 337 -4.75 16.85 22.08
CA PHE A 337 -4.55 17.45 23.40
C PHE A 337 -5.74 18.29 23.87
N LEU A 338 -6.22 19.22 23.03
CA LEU A 338 -7.37 20.09 23.34
C LEU A 338 -8.66 19.29 23.52
N ARG A 339 -8.83 18.20 22.75
CA ARG A 339 -9.98 17.28 22.90
C ARG A 339 -9.80 16.27 24.03
N ARG A 340 -8.64 16.26 24.72
CA ARG A 340 -8.24 15.27 25.74
C ARG A 340 -8.40 13.83 25.23
N LYS A 341 -8.02 13.60 23.98
CA LYS A 341 -8.05 12.29 23.31
C LYS A 341 -6.64 11.88 22.93
N TRP A 342 -6.38 10.58 23.02
CA TRP A 342 -5.21 9.99 22.40
C TRP A 342 -5.35 10.00 20.87
N PRO A 343 -4.23 9.94 20.13
CA PRO A 343 -4.27 9.70 18.70
C PRO A 343 -5.19 8.52 18.37
N ASP A 344 -5.92 8.63 17.27
CA ASP A 344 -6.76 7.51 16.86
C ASP A 344 -5.93 6.28 16.50
N LYS A 345 -6.63 5.15 16.37
CA LYS A 345 -5.99 3.86 16.16
C LYS A 345 -5.25 3.80 14.83
N GLN A 346 -5.77 4.47 13.80
CA GLN A 346 -5.20 4.55 12.46
C GLN A 346 -3.85 5.26 12.50
N MET A 347 -3.79 6.43 13.14
CA MET A 347 -2.55 7.18 13.33
C MET A 347 -1.56 6.42 14.21
N ALA A 348 -2.02 5.77 15.28
CA ALA A 348 -1.15 4.95 16.14
C ALA A 348 -0.50 3.79 15.36
N VAL A 349 -1.25 3.14 14.46
CA VAL A 349 -0.71 2.13 13.54
C VAL A 349 0.36 2.74 12.63
N VAL A 350 0.10 3.87 11.99
CA VAL A 350 1.05 4.55 11.09
C VAL A 350 2.34 4.94 11.83
N ILE A 351 2.22 5.54 13.02
CA ILE A 351 3.38 5.91 13.85
C ILE A 351 4.18 4.66 14.25
N THR A 352 3.50 3.58 14.63
CA THR A 352 4.17 2.33 15.00
C THR A 352 4.92 1.72 13.80
N CYS A 353 4.33 1.74 12.61
CA CYS A 353 5.01 1.32 11.38
C CYS A 353 6.24 2.18 11.09
N LEU A 354 6.13 3.51 11.24
CA LEU A 354 7.25 4.42 11.03
C LEU A 354 8.41 4.14 12.01
N ILE A 355 8.08 3.89 13.29
CA ILE A 355 9.08 3.51 14.29
C ILE A 355 9.73 2.18 13.92
N ALA A 356 8.93 1.18 13.53
CA ALA A 356 9.44 -0.13 13.14
C ALA A 356 10.37 -0.06 11.93
N TYR A 357 10.03 0.74 10.92
CA TYR A 357 10.89 0.99 9.76
C TYR A 357 12.23 1.63 10.15
N ASN A 358 12.21 2.64 11.01
CA ASN A 358 13.45 3.24 11.48
C ASN A 358 14.29 2.30 12.35
N ALA A 359 13.65 1.41 13.11
CA ALA A 359 14.35 0.43 13.94
C ALA A 359 15.12 -0.62 13.10
N ILE A 360 14.67 -0.92 11.87
CA ILE A 360 15.37 -1.86 10.97
C ILE A 360 16.78 -1.36 10.64
N TYR A 361 16.97 -0.04 10.48
CA TYR A 361 18.29 0.55 10.21
C TYR A 361 19.28 0.36 11.35
N LEU A 362 18.82 0.09 12.58
CA LEU A 362 19.73 -0.22 13.69
C LEU A 362 20.38 -1.59 13.52
N LEU A 363 19.66 -2.53 12.90
CA LEU A 363 20.05 -3.92 12.70
C LEU A 363 20.72 -4.19 11.34
N THR A 364 20.88 -3.16 10.51
CA THR A 364 21.44 -3.34 9.17
C THR A 364 22.91 -3.74 9.20
N LYS A 365 23.28 -4.71 8.35
CA LYS A 365 24.66 -5.11 8.09
C LYS A 365 25.43 -4.10 7.23
N TYR A 366 24.72 -3.32 6.41
CA TYR A 366 25.27 -2.25 5.58
C TYR A 366 25.68 -1.03 6.42
N SER A 367 26.42 -0.09 5.82
CA SER A 367 26.61 1.22 6.46
C SER A 367 25.26 1.91 6.62
N VAL A 368 24.98 2.40 7.83
CA VAL A 368 23.68 3.03 8.15
C VAL A 368 23.46 4.24 7.26
N GLU A 369 24.50 5.03 7.00
CA GLU A 369 24.44 6.19 6.11
C GLU A 369 23.94 5.83 4.71
N TRP A 370 24.57 4.85 4.05
CA TRP A 370 24.16 4.43 2.71
C TRP A 370 22.74 3.87 2.71
N HIS A 371 22.41 3.00 3.68
CA HIS A 371 21.11 2.34 3.71
C HIS A 371 19.98 3.35 3.96
N VAL A 372 20.20 4.34 4.84
CA VAL A 372 19.21 5.36 5.16
C VAL A 372 19.04 6.36 4.01
N ILE A 373 20.11 6.78 3.34
CA ILE A 373 20.06 7.70 2.19
C ILE A 373 19.33 7.07 1.00
N THR A 374 19.47 5.76 0.78
CA THR A 374 18.92 5.07 -0.39
C THR A 374 17.48 4.58 -0.22
N SER A 375 16.93 4.55 1.00
CA SER A 375 15.64 3.89 1.24
C SER A 375 14.65 4.60 2.17
N GLN A 376 15.11 5.43 3.12
CA GLN A 376 14.22 5.93 4.19
C GLN A 376 13.11 6.84 3.67
N ASP A 377 13.39 7.64 2.66
CA ASP A 377 12.43 8.51 1.97
C ASP A 377 11.30 7.68 1.32
N ARG A 378 11.63 6.57 0.65
CA ARG A 378 10.67 5.65 0.03
C ARG A 378 9.82 4.93 1.06
N LEU A 379 10.38 4.54 2.21
CA LEU A 379 9.61 3.97 3.33
C LEU A 379 8.57 4.97 3.86
N MET A 380 8.87 6.27 3.86
CA MET A 380 7.90 7.31 4.24
C MET A 380 6.79 7.44 3.20
N VAL A 381 7.07 7.29 1.90
CA VAL A 381 6.05 7.27 0.83
C VAL A 381 5.05 6.14 1.04
N GLN A 382 5.50 4.95 1.46
CA GLN A 382 4.61 3.82 1.73
C GLN A 382 3.57 4.15 2.82
N LEU A 383 3.93 4.98 3.81
CA LEU A 383 3.05 5.35 4.92
C LEU A 383 2.20 6.59 4.63
N MET A 384 2.60 7.42 3.67
CA MET A 384 1.96 8.69 3.36
C MET A 384 0.45 8.56 3.07
N PRO A 385 -0.03 7.61 2.23
CA PRO A 385 -1.46 7.43 1.97
C PRO A 385 -2.30 7.20 3.24
N ALA A 386 -1.85 6.29 4.11
CA ALA A 386 -2.52 5.98 5.37
C ALA A 386 -2.44 7.16 6.37
N MET A 387 -1.33 7.91 6.37
CA MET A 387 -1.18 9.09 7.21
C MET A 387 -2.13 10.21 6.81
N VAL A 388 -2.24 10.51 5.51
CA VAL A 388 -3.18 11.52 5.00
C VAL A 388 -4.63 11.09 5.28
N TYR A 389 -4.93 9.80 5.13
CA TYR A 389 -6.23 9.25 5.49
C TYR A 389 -6.58 9.46 6.97
N ALA A 390 -5.66 9.13 7.88
CA ALA A 390 -5.86 9.31 9.32
C ALA A 390 -6.04 10.80 9.69
N PHE A 391 -5.27 11.71 9.09
CA PHE A 391 -5.50 13.15 9.25
C PHE A 391 -6.88 13.56 8.75
N ALA A 392 -7.24 13.20 7.52
CA ALA A 392 -8.53 13.55 6.92
C ALA A 392 -9.71 13.02 7.75
N LEU A 393 -9.61 11.82 8.32
CA LEU A 393 -10.63 11.26 9.21
C LEU A 393 -10.88 12.15 10.44
N ASN A 394 -9.83 12.70 11.06
CA ASN A 394 -9.96 13.54 12.24
C ASN A 394 -10.40 14.98 11.94
N PHE A 395 -9.94 15.53 10.81
CA PHE A 395 -10.27 16.90 10.40
C PHE A 395 -11.65 17.00 9.73
N ALA A 396 -12.10 15.98 9.01
CA ALA A 396 -13.43 15.95 8.41
C ALA A 396 -14.54 15.97 9.49
N GLY A 397 -14.20 15.60 10.72
CA GLY A 397 -15.12 15.48 11.85
C GLY A 397 -15.94 14.19 11.79
N ASP A 398 -16.41 13.74 12.96
CA ASP A 398 -17.47 12.74 13.01
C ASP A 398 -18.74 13.43 12.49
N GLY A 399 -19.01 13.36 11.19
CA GLY A 399 -20.22 13.92 10.61
C GLY A 399 -21.46 13.37 11.31
N GLY A 400 -21.98 14.11 12.30
CA GLY A 400 -23.32 13.96 12.87
C GLY A 400 -23.75 12.56 13.34
N GLN A 401 -22.85 11.63 13.66
CA GLN A 401 -23.22 10.35 14.27
C GLN A 401 -22.56 10.19 15.65
N GLN A 402 -23.37 10.57 16.64
CA GLN A 402 -23.29 10.26 18.08
C GLN A 402 -22.15 9.31 18.51
N ARG A 403 -21.13 9.85 19.18
CA ARG A 403 -20.32 9.08 20.15
C ARG A 403 -20.94 9.22 21.54
N ASN A 404 -22.02 8.48 21.77
CA ASN A 404 -22.21 7.88 23.09
C ASN A 404 -21.40 6.59 23.13
N GLN A 405 -20.81 6.28 24.29
CA GLN A 405 -20.03 5.07 24.61
C GLN A 405 -18.54 5.08 24.24
N PHE A 406 -17.77 5.89 24.96
CA PHE A 406 -16.59 5.39 25.68
C PHE A 406 -16.41 6.27 26.92
N SER A 407 -17.34 6.15 27.88
CA SER A 407 -16.98 6.44 29.26
C SER A 407 -16.11 5.27 29.72
N PHE A 408 -14.82 5.51 29.87
CA PHE A 408 -14.04 4.72 30.81
C PHE A 408 -14.76 4.87 32.16
N LYS A 409 -15.49 3.83 32.58
CA LYS A 409 -15.72 3.63 34.00
C LYS A 409 -14.34 3.31 34.57
N VAL A 410 -13.71 4.32 35.14
CA VAL A 410 -12.66 4.12 36.13
C VAL A 410 -13.34 3.35 37.25
N MET A 411 -12.89 2.11 37.45
CA MET A 411 -13.18 1.32 38.64
C MET A 411 -11.93 1.32 39.48
#